data_AF-A0A2D4YGD4-F1
#
_entry.id   AF-A0A2D4YGD4-F1
#
_cell.length_a   1.000
_cell.length_b   1.000
_cell.length_c   1.000
_cell.angle_alpha   90.00
_cell.angle_beta   90.00
_cell.angle_gamma   90.00
#
_symmetry.space_group_name_H-M   'P 1'
#
loop_
_entity.id
_entity.type
_entity.pdbx_description
1 polymer ?
#
loop_
_entity_poly.entity_id
_entity_poly.type
_entity_poly.pdbx_seq_one_letter_code
_entity_poly.pdbx_strand_id
1 'polypeptide(L)'
;MTSEELHKEFEDAVDRINAHTEPFPADFLLRLYAYYKKATNDYGRPSSRKPIINAFKTNALFQVQNISQDEAKKEYIDLVNKYFLYRE
;
A
#
# COMPACT_ATOMS: atom_id res chain seq x y z
N MET A 1 -2.93 6.68 19.17
CA MET A 1 -1.80 6.16 18.40
C MET A 1 -0.80 7.29 18.18
N THR A 2 0.41 7.13 18.71
CA THR A 2 1.56 7.99 18.42
C THR A 2 2.10 7.70 17.02
N SER A 3 2.99 8.56 16.50
CA SER A 3 3.61 8.32 15.17
C SER A 3 4.48 7.04 15.17
N GLU A 4 5.11 6.71 16.29
CA GLU A 4 5.90 5.48 16.47
C GLU A 4 5.02 4.24 16.48
N GLU A 5 3.91 4.26 17.24
CA GLU A 5 2.94 3.16 17.26
C GLU A 5 2.35 2.92 15.86
N LEU A 6 2.02 3.99 15.15
CA LEU A 6 1.53 3.93 13.77
C LEU A 6 2.56 3.32 12.82
N HIS A 7 3.83 3.72 12.96
CA HIS A 7 4.87 3.19 12.11
C HIS A 7 5.06 1.68 12.33
N LYS A 8 5.04 1.24 13.59
CA LYS A 8 5.15 -0.18 13.93
C LYS A 8 3.99 -0.98 13.37
N GLU A 9 2.75 -0.51 13.54
CA GLU A 9 1.56 -1.19 13.00
C GLU A 9 1.58 -1.25 11.47
N PHE A 10 2.13 -0.22 10.82
CA PHE A 10 2.34 -0.21 9.38
C PHE A 10 3.37 -1.27 8.94
N GLU A 11 4.48 -1.41 9.65
CA GLU A 11 5.49 -2.45 9.38
C GLU A 11 4.90 -3.86 9.58
N ASP A 12 4.17 -4.08 10.67
CA ASP A 12 3.48 -5.34 10.94
C ASP A 12 2.48 -5.70 9.82
N ALA A 13 1.74 -4.71 9.30
CA ALA A 13 0.83 -4.89 8.17
C ALA A 13 1.56 -5.23 6.86
N VAL A 14 2.72 -4.61 6.61
CA VAL A 14 3.58 -4.90 5.45
C VAL A 14 4.11 -6.34 5.53
N ASP A 15 4.60 -6.75 6.69
CA ASP A 15 5.10 -8.10 6.92
C ASP A 15 4.01 -9.16 6.74
N ARG A 16 2.79 -8.87 7.23
CA ARG A 16 1.63 -9.75 7.03
C ARG A 16 1.31 -9.96 5.55
N ILE A 17 1.37 -8.90 4.73
CA ILE A 17 1.17 -9.00 3.28
C ILE A 17 2.29 -9.81 2.62
N ASN A 18 3.54 -9.58 3.00
CA ASN A 18 4.70 -10.27 2.44
C ASN A 18 4.73 -11.77 2.81
N ALA A 19 4.19 -12.14 3.98
CA ALA A 19 4.09 -13.52 4.44
C ALA A 19 2.91 -14.29 3.82
N HIS A 20 1.94 -13.60 3.20
CA HIS A 20 0.77 -14.24 2.61
C HIS A 20 1.13 -14.95 1.29
N THR A 21 0.72 -16.21 1.17
CA THR A 21 1.12 -17.09 0.05
C THR A 21 0.09 -17.16 -1.09
N GLU A 22 -1.16 -16.83 -0.82
CA GLU A 22 -2.21 -16.87 -1.85
C GLU A 22 -2.19 -15.60 -2.71
N PRO A 23 -2.63 -15.69 -3.98
CA PRO A 23 -2.61 -14.54 -4.87
C PRO A 23 -3.63 -13.48 -4.44
N PHE A 24 -3.16 -12.24 -4.30
CA PHE A 24 -4.02 -11.09 -4.11
C PHE A 24 -4.65 -10.61 -5.43
N PRO A 25 -5.85 -10.01 -5.38
CA PRO A 25 -6.39 -9.23 -6.50
C PRO A 25 -5.44 -8.11 -6.94
N ALA A 26 -5.37 -7.86 -8.25
CA ALA A 26 -4.45 -6.85 -8.79
C ALA A 26 -4.78 -5.42 -8.33
N ASP A 27 -6.07 -5.07 -8.18
CA ASP A 27 -6.52 -3.77 -7.69
C ASP A 27 -6.15 -3.55 -6.22
N PHE A 28 -6.14 -4.62 -5.42
CA PHE A 28 -5.69 -4.58 -4.03
C PHE A 28 -4.19 -4.28 -3.95
N LEU A 29 -3.38 -4.97 -4.75
CA LEU A 29 -1.94 -4.74 -4.83
C LEU A 29 -1.60 -3.32 -5.32
N LEU A 30 -2.37 -2.77 -6.26
CA LEU A 30 -2.16 -1.39 -6.73
C LEU A 30 -2.42 -0.35 -5.65
N ARG A 31 -3.44 -0.55 -4.81
CA ARG A 31 -3.74 0.33 -3.67
C ARG A 31 -2.64 0.23 -2.60
N LEU A 32 -2.24 -0.98 -2.21
CA LEU A 32 -1.13 -1.18 -1.27
C LEU A 32 0.16 -0.54 -1.78
N TYR A 33 0.47 -0.70 -3.07
CA TYR A 33 1.64 -0.06 -3.69
C TYR A 33 1.61 1.47 -3.55
N ALA A 34 0.46 2.10 -3.83
CA ALA A 34 0.33 3.54 -3.77
C ALA A 34 0.47 4.08 -2.34
N TYR A 35 -0.23 3.45 -1.38
CA TYR A 35 -0.12 3.82 0.04
C TYR A 35 1.28 3.59 0.58
N TYR A 36 1.92 2.46 0.25
CA TYR A 36 3.29 2.17 0.69
C TYR A 36 4.27 3.25 0.20
N LYS A 37 4.28 3.55 -1.11
CA LYS A 37 5.15 4.58 -1.70
C LYS A 37 4.95 5.94 -1.06
N LYS A 38 3.71 6.31 -0.76
CA LYS A 38 3.39 7.56 -0.09
C LYS A 38 3.81 7.56 1.37
N ALA A 39 3.58 6.45 2.10
CA ALA A 39 3.93 6.26 3.50
C ALA A 39 5.46 6.28 3.74
N THR A 40 6.25 5.76 2.78
CA THR A 40 7.71 5.74 2.84
C THR A 40 8.36 6.95 2.15
N ASN A 41 7.55 7.94 1.71
CA ASN A 41 8.02 9.14 1.01
C ASN A 41 8.89 8.85 -0.23
N ASP A 42 8.59 7.77 -0.95
CA ASP A 42 9.35 7.33 -2.13
C ASP A 42 8.72 7.86 -3.43
N TYR A 43 9.35 8.89 -4.01
CA TYR A 43 8.94 9.54 -5.27
C TYR A 43 9.51 8.88 -6.54
N GLY A 44 10.18 7.72 -6.44
CA GLY A 44 10.67 6.97 -7.58
C GLY A 44 9.53 6.59 -8.56
N ARG A 45 9.77 6.71 -9.86
CA ARG A 45 8.76 6.36 -10.88
C ARG A 45 8.59 4.83 -10.98
N PRO A 46 7.38 4.34 -11.33
CA PRO A 46 7.19 2.92 -11.64
C PRO A 46 8.12 2.45 -12.77
N SER A 47 8.76 1.29 -12.59
CA SER A 47 9.78 0.76 -13.51
C SER A 47 9.51 -0.69 -13.95
N SER A 48 8.25 -1.04 -14.19
CA SER A 48 7.89 -2.34 -14.77
C SER A 48 8.31 -2.45 -16.23
N ARG A 49 8.63 -3.68 -16.68
CA ARG A 49 8.90 -3.99 -18.10
C ARG A 49 7.69 -3.80 -19.01
N LYS A 50 6.46 -3.88 -18.47
CA LYS A 50 5.22 -3.71 -19.23
C LYS A 50 4.67 -2.29 -19.06
N PRO A 51 4.58 -1.47 -20.11
CA PRO A 51 4.10 -0.08 -20.01
C PRO A 51 2.71 0.05 -19.38
N ILE A 52 1.81 -0.89 -19.65
CA ILE A 52 0.45 -0.89 -19.07
C ILE A 52 0.47 -1.02 -17.53
N ILE A 53 1.40 -1.79 -16.97
CA ILE A 53 1.55 -1.91 -15.51
C ILE A 53 2.03 -0.59 -14.92
N ASN A 54 2.93 0.10 -15.61
CA ASN A 54 3.38 1.44 -15.19
C ASN A 54 2.23 2.44 -15.22
N ALA A 55 1.37 2.41 -16.24
CA ALA A 55 0.19 3.28 -16.30
C ALA A 55 -0.75 3.07 -15.10
N PHE A 56 -1.04 1.82 -14.74
CA PHE A 56 -1.85 1.52 -13.56
C PHE A 56 -1.19 1.97 -12.25
N LYS A 57 0.11 1.74 -12.09
CA LYS A 57 0.87 2.20 -10.91
C LYS A 57 0.89 3.73 -10.82
N THR A 58 1.09 4.42 -11.94
CA THR A 58 1.04 5.90 -12.00
C THR A 58 -0.34 6.43 -11.61
N ASN A 59 -1.41 5.82 -12.14
CA ASN A 59 -2.78 6.20 -11.78
C ASN A 59 -3.05 6.00 -10.28
N ALA A 60 -2.60 4.88 -9.70
CA ALA A 60 -2.75 4.63 -8.27
C ALA A 60 -1.98 5.65 -7.41
N LEU A 61 -0.75 6.02 -7.82
CA LEU A 61 0.01 7.09 -7.13
C LEU A 61 -0.68 8.45 -7.23
N PHE A 62 -1.29 8.76 -8.38
CA PHE A 62 -2.03 10.00 -8.57
C PHE A 62 -3.27 10.07 -7.65
N GLN A 63 -3.94 8.94 -7.43
CA GLN A 63 -5.11 8.87 -6.54
C GLN A 63 -4.80 9.21 -5.08
N VAL A 64 -3.57 8.94 -4.62
CA VAL A 64 -3.15 9.17 -3.22
C VAL A 64 -2.24 10.38 -3.05
N GLN A 65 -2.12 11.25 -4.06
CA GLN A 65 -1.11 12.31 -4.06
C GLN A 65 -1.29 13.33 -2.91
N ASN A 66 -2.54 13.57 -2.48
CA ASN A 66 -2.92 14.63 -1.55
C ASN A 66 -3.01 14.22 -0.07
N ILE A 67 -2.76 12.95 0.26
CA ILE A 67 -2.73 12.53 1.67
C ILE A 67 -1.33 12.73 2.26
N SER A 68 -1.19 12.71 3.58
CA SER A 68 0.09 12.72 4.30
C SER A 68 0.69 11.31 4.38
N GLN A 69 1.95 11.21 4.84
CA GLN A 69 2.58 9.89 5.06
C GLN A 69 1.84 9.09 6.13
N ASP A 70 1.41 9.75 7.22
CA ASP A 70 0.69 9.09 8.30
C ASP A 70 -0.73 8.67 7.90
N GLU A 71 -1.42 9.46 7.07
CA GLU A 71 -2.69 9.00 6.47
C GLU A 71 -2.46 7.80 5.54
N ALA A 72 -1.39 7.81 4.74
CA ALA A 72 -1.07 6.66 3.89
C ALA A 72 -0.78 5.39 4.69
N LYS A 73 -0.10 5.49 5.85
CA LYS A 73 0.09 4.36 6.77
C LYS A 73 -1.25 3.84 7.30
N LYS A 74 -2.12 4.72 7.76
CA LYS A 74 -3.47 4.35 8.26
C LYS A 74 -4.30 3.65 7.19
N GLU A 75 -4.34 4.20 5.99
CA GLU A 75 -5.07 3.61 4.86
C GLU A 75 -4.49 2.25 4.45
N TYR A 76 -3.16 2.08 4.51
CA TYR A 76 -2.52 0.78 4.29
C TYR A 76 -2.97 -0.25 5.32
N ILE A 77 -2.87 0.08 6.61
CA ILE A 77 -3.28 -0.78 7.73
C ILE A 77 -4.76 -1.16 7.60
N ASP A 78 -5.63 -0.18 7.37
CA ASP A 78 -7.07 -0.39 7.21
C ASP A 78 -7.39 -1.32 6.04
N LEU A 79 -6.70 -1.13 4.91
CA LEU A 79 -6.88 -1.96 3.72
C LEU A 79 -6.46 -3.41 3.98
N VAL A 80 -5.31 -3.61 4.65
CA VAL A 80 -4.83 -4.94 5.05
C VAL A 80 -5.82 -5.60 6.01
N ASN A 81 -6.23 -4.89 7.07
CA ASN A 81 -7.16 -5.42 8.07
C ASN A 81 -8.51 -5.80 7.45
N LYS A 82 -9.08 -4.94 6.59
CA LYS A 82 -10.33 -5.25 5.87
C LYS A 82 -10.18 -6.48 4.98
N TYR A 83 -9.05 -6.62 4.28
CA TYR A 83 -8.84 -7.78 3.40
C TYR A 83 -8.90 -9.09 4.18
N PHE A 84 -8.18 -9.17 5.30
CA PHE A 84 -8.12 -10.38 6.11
C PHE A 84 -9.37 -10.62 6.97
N LEU A 85 -10.13 -9.57 7.33
CA LEU A 85 -11.38 -9.74 8.09
C LEU A 85 -12.49 -10.43 7.28
N TYR A 86 -12.54 -10.22 5.96
CA TYR A 86 -13.64 -10.67 5.10
C TYR A 86 -13.27 -11.83 4.15
N ARG A 87 -12.08 -12.41 4.29
CA ARG A 87 -11.59 -13.49 3.40
C ARG A 87 -11.11 -14.75 4.14
N GLU A 88 -11.58 -14.99 5.35
CA GLU A 88 -11.49 -16.31 6.00
C GLU A 88 -12.47 -17.31 5.38
#